data_AF-A0A964D4B9-F1
#
_entry.id   AF-A0A964D4B9-F1
#
_cell.length_a   1.000
_cell.length_b   1.000
_cell.length_c   1.000
_cell.angle_alpha   90.00
_cell.angle_beta   90.00
_cell.angle_gamma   90.00
#
_symmetry.space_group_name_H-M   'P 1'
#
loop_
_entity.id
_entity.type
_entity.pdbx_description
1 polymer ?
#
loop_
_entity_poly.entity_id
_entity_poly.type
_entity_poly.pdbx_seq_one_letter_code
_entity_poly.pdbx_strand_id
1 'polypeptide(L)'
;MNHTLNIQHLPPSAIHSLMTHLPDYVKVALMEKATQLECSLEAAIEMAIASFLDSEAFSFEDCLLSQRLQESELVESSQRK
;
A
#
# COMPACT_ATOMS: atom_id res chain seq x y z
N MET A 1 -4.03 27.18 7.83
CA MET A 1 -3.92 27.55 6.40
C MET A 1 -4.86 26.64 5.64
N ASN A 2 -5.90 27.18 5.00
CA ASN A 2 -6.85 26.36 4.26
C ASN A 2 -6.18 25.95 2.95
N HIS A 3 -5.53 24.78 2.96
CA HIS A 3 -5.16 24.13 1.71
C HIS A 3 -6.45 23.76 1.00
N THR A 4 -6.88 24.59 0.07
CA THR A 4 -7.70 24.12 -1.04
C THR A 4 -6.86 23.08 -1.75
N LEU A 5 -6.99 21.82 -1.33
CA LEU A 5 -6.44 20.68 -2.05
C LEU A 5 -7.13 20.72 -3.40
N ASN A 6 -6.43 21.24 -4.41
CA ASN A 6 -6.79 21.03 -5.79
C ASN A 6 -6.62 19.52 -5.99
N ILE A 7 -7.72 18.77 -5.83
CA ILE A 7 -7.73 17.32 -5.98
C ILE A 7 -7.46 17.08 -7.46
N GLN A 8 -6.19 16.88 -7.79
CA GLN A 8 -5.77 16.49 -9.12
C GLN A 8 -5.88 14.97 -9.19
N HIS A 9 -6.90 14.53 -9.92
CA HIS A 9 -7.03 13.12 -10.31
C HIS A 9 -5.91 12.75 -11.30
N LEU A 10 -5.49 11.50 -11.24
CA LEU A 10 -4.63 10.94 -12.27
C LEU A 10 -5.39 10.94 -13.59
N PRO A 11 -4.78 11.41 -14.69
CA PRO A 11 -5.46 11.38 -15.98
C PRO A 11 -5.72 9.91 -16.37
N PRO A 12 -6.88 9.59 -16.97
CA PRO A 12 -7.22 8.21 -17.35
C PRO A 12 -6.14 7.54 -18.20
N SER A 13 -5.46 8.30 -19.07
CA SER A 13 -4.35 7.80 -19.89
C SER A 13 -3.15 7.32 -19.06
N ALA A 14 -2.83 7.97 -17.94
CA ALA A 14 -1.75 7.53 -17.05
C ALA A 14 -2.14 6.22 -16.33
N ILE A 15 -3.39 6.09 -15.91
CA ILE A 15 -3.89 4.86 -15.26
C ILE A 15 -3.88 3.69 -16.24
N HIS A 16 -4.32 3.90 -17.49
CA HIS A 16 -4.22 2.89 -18.53
C HIS A 16 -2.76 2.48 -18.80
N SER A 17 -1.84 3.45 -18.86
CA SER A 17 -0.42 3.16 -19.04
C SER A 17 0.14 2.36 -17.86
N LEU A 18 -0.18 2.74 -16.62
CA LEU A 18 0.21 2.01 -15.41
C LEU A 18 -0.27 0.55 -15.48
N MET A 19 -1.57 0.35 -15.73
CA MET A 19 -2.19 -0.97 -15.86
C MET A 19 -1.56 -1.84 -16.95
N THR A 20 -0.99 -1.23 -17.99
CA THR A 20 -0.30 -1.98 -19.06
C THR A 20 1.00 -2.61 -18.56
N HIS A 21 1.71 -1.95 -17.64
CA HIS A 21 3.03 -2.37 -17.16
C HIS A 21 3.00 -3.16 -15.85
N LEU A 22 1.86 -3.22 -15.16
CA LEU A 22 1.72 -4.03 -13.96
C LEU A 22 1.79 -5.54 -14.27
N PRO A 23 2.29 -6.38 -13.35
CA PRO A 23 2.11 -7.82 -13.41
C PRO A 23 0.62 -8.20 -13.34
N ASP A 24 0.22 -9.30 -13.98
CA ASP A 24 -1.19 -9.71 -14.08
C ASP A 24 -1.85 -9.91 -12.70
N TYR A 25 -1.13 -10.46 -11.73
CA TYR A 25 -1.67 -10.65 -10.37
C TYR A 25 -2.06 -9.32 -9.70
N VAL A 26 -1.33 -8.23 -9.97
CA VAL A 26 -1.64 -6.90 -9.44
C VAL A 26 -2.86 -6.33 -10.13
N LYS A 27 -2.97 -6.50 -11.45
CA LYS A 27 -4.16 -6.04 -12.22
C LYS A 27 -5.43 -6.69 -11.69
N VAL A 28 -5.41 -8.01 -11.50
CA VAL A 28 -6.55 -8.76 -10.95
C VAL A 28 -6.90 -8.25 -9.57
N ALA A 29 -5.92 -8.11 -8.66
CA ALA A 29 -6.17 -7.61 -7.31
C ALA A 29 -6.79 -6.20 -7.29
N LEU A 30 -6.34 -5.30 -8.17
CA LEU A 30 -6.91 -3.96 -8.30
C LEU A 30 -8.35 -3.99 -8.82
N MET A 31 -8.65 -4.83 -9.82
CA MET A 31 -10.02 -5.00 -10.35
C MET A 31 -10.97 -5.62 -9.32
N GLU A 32 -10.50 -6.62 -8.58
CA GLU A 32 -11.26 -7.23 -7.48
C GLU A 32 -11.54 -6.20 -6.39
N LYS A 33 -10.54 -5.38 -6.01
CA LYS A 33 -10.74 -4.32 -5.04
C LYS A 33 -11.70 -3.24 -5.52
N ALA A 34 -11.62 -2.83 -6.78
CA ALA A 34 -12.57 -1.88 -7.36
C ALA A 34 -14.01 -2.42 -7.28
N THR A 35 -14.19 -3.70 -7.59
CA THR A 35 -15.49 -4.39 -7.48
C THR A 35 -15.98 -4.46 -6.04
N GLN A 36 -15.11 -4.85 -5.10
CA GLN A 36 -15.44 -4.94 -3.66
C GLN A 36 -15.83 -3.58 -3.06
N LEU A 37 -15.22 -2.50 -3.53
CA LEU A 37 -15.47 -1.14 -3.08
C LEU A 37 -16.58 -0.44 -3.88
N GLU A 38 -17.17 -1.13 -4.87
CA GLU A 38 -18.21 -0.59 -5.75
C GLU A 38 -17.81 0.74 -6.42
N CYS A 39 -16.55 0.84 -6.84
CA CYS A 39 -15.97 2.04 -7.44
C CYS A 39 -15.32 1.76 -8.79
N SER A 40 -14.91 2.82 -9.49
CA SER A 40 -14.15 2.63 -10.73
C SER A 40 -12.74 2.11 -10.45
N LEU A 41 -12.13 1.45 -11.43
CA LEU A 41 -10.75 0.98 -11.32
C LEU A 41 -9.80 2.14 -11.05
N GLU A 42 -10.04 3.29 -11.67
CA GLU A 42 -9.28 4.52 -11.47
C GLU A 42 -9.34 4.98 -10.03
N ALA A 43 -10.54 5.05 -9.45
CA ALA A 43 -10.74 5.42 -8.06
C ALA A 43 -10.05 4.44 -7.11
N ALA A 44 -10.13 3.13 -7.37
CA ALA A 44 -9.44 2.12 -6.57
C ALA A 44 -7.92 2.30 -6.59
N ILE A 45 -7.34 2.63 -7.75
CA ILE A 45 -5.91 2.88 -7.91
C ILE A 45 -5.51 4.17 -7.19
N GLU A 46 -6.27 5.25 -7.35
CA GLU A 46 -6.02 6.51 -6.63
C GLU A 46 -6.09 6.33 -5.12
N MET A 47 -7.10 5.60 -4.62
CA MET A 47 -7.22 5.29 -3.20
C MET A 47 -6.06 4.44 -2.69
N ALA A 48 -5.60 3.45 -3.45
CA ALA A 48 -4.44 2.64 -3.08
C ALA A 48 -3.17 3.48 -2.98
N ILE A 49 -2.94 4.40 -3.93
CA ILE A 49 -1.78 5.30 -3.92
C ILE A 49 -1.90 6.30 -2.76
N ALA A 50 -3.07 6.93 -2.59
CA ALA A 50 -3.30 7.87 -1.49
C ALA A 50 -3.09 7.21 -0.13
N SER A 51 -3.63 6.00 0.05
CA SER A 51 -3.44 5.23 1.27
C SER A 51 -1.99 4.85 1.51
N PHE A 52 -1.19 4.58 0.46
CA PHE A 52 0.23 4.27 0.61
C PHE A 52 1.07 5.52 0.96
N LEU A 53 0.67 6.69 0.46
CA LEU A 53 1.38 7.95 0.70
C LEU A 53 0.95 8.66 1.99
N ASP A 54 -0.10 8.18 2.65
CA ASP A 54 -0.52 8.68 3.95
C ASP A 54 0.56 8.38 5.00
N SER A 55 0.99 9.41 5.75
CA SER A 55 2.05 9.28 6.76
C SER A 55 1.63 8.42 7.95
N GLU A 56 0.33 8.25 8.16
CA GLU A 56 -0.24 7.39 9.21
C GLU A 56 -0.50 5.96 8.73
N ALA A 57 -0.20 5.65 7.46
CA ALA A 57 -0.35 4.30 6.94
C ALA A 57 0.72 3.37 7.52
N PHE A 58 0.30 2.15 7.88
CA PHE A 58 1.21 1.11 8.32
C PHE A 58 2.20 0.75 7.22
N SER A 59 3.48 0.96 7.52
CA SER A 59 4.61 0.57 6.69
C SER A 59 5.17 -0.80 7.09
N PHE A 60 6.12 -1.31 6.31
CA PHE A 60 6.82 -2.54 6.68
C PHE A 60 7.69 -2.35 7.92
N GLU A 61 8.18 -1.13 8.13
CA GLU A 61 8.98 -0.70 9.26
C GLU A 61 8.17 -0.73 10.57
N ASP A 62 6.86 -0.47 10.49
CA ASP A 62 5.94 -0.60 11.63
C ASP A 62 5.63 -2.05 11.99
N CYS A 63 5.88 -2.97 11.06
CA CYS A 63 5.87 -4.38 11.39
C CYS A 63 7.11 -4.63 12.25
N LEU A 64 6.93 -4.72 13.57
CA LEU A 64 7.96 -5.01 14.60
C LEU A 64 8.72 -6.35 14.38
N LEU A 65 8.75 -6.89 13.16
CA LEU A 65 9.53 -8.04 12.71
C LEU A 65 10.98 -7.94 13.16
N SER A 66 11.63 -6.79 12.98
CA SER A 66 13.02 -6.58 13.42
C SER A 66 13.17 -6.73 14.93
N GLN A 67 12.20 -6.24 15.71
CA GLN A 67 12.19 -6.38 17.17
C GLN A 67 11.92 -7.83 17.60
N ARG A 68 10.96 -8.52 16.96
CA ARG A 68 10.65 -9.93 17.23
C ARG A 68 11.83 -10.86 16.93
N LEU A 69 12.56 -10.58 15.85
CA LEU A 69 13.78 -11.33 15.52
C LEU A 69 14.84 -11.12 16.60
N GLN A 70 15.07 -9.87 17.01
CA GLN A 70 16.05 -9.54 18.06
C GLN A 70 15.68 -10.13 19.43
N GLU A 71 14.40 -10.14 19.80
CA GLU A 71 13.89 -10.81 21.01
C GLU A 71 14.11 -12.32 20.96
N SER A 72 13.89 -12.96 19.80
CA SER A 72 14.12 -14.39 19.63
C SER A 72 15.59 -14.78 19.81
N GLU A 73 16.53 -13.98 19.30
CA GLU A 73 17.97 -14.18 19.48
C GLU A 73 18.43 -13.95 20.94
N LEU A 74 17.83 -12.99 21.64
CA LEU A 74 18.09 -12.74 23.05
C LEU A 74 17.57 -13.87 23.95
N VAL A 75 16.41 -14.45 23.63
CA VAL A 75 15.88 -15.63 24.34
C VAL A 75 16.78 -16.85 24.12
N GLU A 76 17.26 -17.07 22.91
CA GLU A 76 18.11 -18.22 22.56
C GLU A 76 19.52 -18.13 23.19
N SER A 77 20.10 -16.93 23.26
CA SER A 77 21.39 -16.70 23.91
C SER A 77 21.34 -16.81 25.44
N SER A 78 20.20 -16.51 26.05
CA SER A 78 19.98 -16.67 27.50
C SER A 78 19.77 -18.14 27.91
N GLN A 79 19.26 -18.99 27.01
CA GLN A 79 19.10 -20.44 27.24
C GLN A 79 20.39 -21.26 27.03
N ARG A 80 21.46 -20.66 26.50
CA ARG A 80 22.77 -21.30 26.29
C ARG A 80 23.79 -21.03 27.39
N LYS A 81 23.41 -20.34 28.48
CA LYS A 81 24.22 -20.16 29.70
C LYS A 81 23.66 -21.02 30.83
#